data_AF-A0A1Z2XQ40-F1
#
_entry.id   AF-A0A1Z2XQ40-F1
#
_cell.length_a   1.000
_cell.length_b   1.000
_cell.length_c   1.000
_cell.angle_alpha   90.00
_cell.angle_beta   90.00
_cell.angle_gamma   90.00
#
_symmetry.space_group_name_H-M   'P 1'
#
loop_
_entity.id
_entity.type
_entity.pdbx_description
1 polymer ?
#
loop_
_entity_poly.entity_id
_entity_poly.type
_entity_poly.pdbx_seq_one_letter_code
_entity_poly.pdbx_strand_id
1 'polypeptide(L)'
;MRLAGSVLLISAGVIWGIGRSWELHTRVGLLTQLEALMQWLMTEIPYSARPLPELIRASNSPFCREAAEEPGFCTDPCGALAGAGARLLRVQKDRELFRDFAAGLGASGTEGQLGHLRLCMARARQHLTEAREAQRERSRLYIGLGVLFGLGAWVLLI
;
A
#
# COMPACT_ATOMS: atom_id res chain seq x y z
N MET A 1 -22.37 -36.22 -13.17
CA MET A 1 -21.02 -36.06 -13.75
C MET A 1 -20.80 -34.68 -14.38
N ARG A 2 -21.68 -34.15 -15.24
CA ARG A 2 -21.47 -32.84 -15.92
C ARG A 2 -21.58 -31.61 -15.01
N LEU A 3 -22.53 -31.58 -14.07
CA LEU A 3 -22.71 -30.47 -13.11
C LEU A 3 -21.51 -30.28 -12.17
N ALA A 4 -20.90 -31.38 -11.71
CA ALA A 4 -19.75 -31.33 -10.81
C ALA A 4 -18.50 -30.73 -11.46
N GLY A 5 -18.26 -30.99 -12.75
CA GLY A 5 -17.15 -30.41 -13.51
C GLY A 5 -17.30 -28.90 -13.70
N SER A 6 -18.53 -28.43 -13.96
CA SER A 6 -18.82 -27.00 -14.05
C SER A 6 -18.59 -26.29 -12.73
N VAL A 7 -19.09 -26.86 -11.61
CA VAL A 7 -18.88 -26.33 -10.25
C VAL A 7 -17.38 -26.18 -9.91
N LEU A 8 -16.56 -27.15 -10.32
CA LEU A 8 -15.12 -27.13 -10.06
C LEU A 8 -14.40 -25.98 -10.80
N LEU A 9 -14.70 -25.79 -12.09
CA LEU A 9 -14.11 -24.71 -12.91
C LEU A 9 -14.44 -23.32 -12.38
N ILE A 10 -15.66 -23.13 -11.88
CA ILE A 10 -16.12 -21.87 -11.30
C ILE A 10 -15.39 -21.58 -9.99
N SER A 11 -15.32 -22.59 -9.12
CA SER A 11 -14.66 -22.45 -7.82
C SER A 11 -13.17 -22.10 -7.99
N ALA A 12 -12.48 -22.71 -8.96
CA ALA A 12 -11.08 -22.40 -9.27
C ALA A 12 -10.89 -20.94 -9.74
N GLY A 13 -11.79 -20.43 -10.59
CA GLY A 13 -11.76 -19.04 -11.06
C GLY A 13 -12.05 -18.02 -9.96
N VAL A 14 -12.98 -18.33 -9.05
CA VAL A 14 -13.31 -17.46 -7.91
C VAL A 14 -12.17 -17.44 -6.89
N ILE A 15 -11.58 -18.59 -6.57
CA ILE A 15 -10.44 -18.68 -5.63
C ILE A 15 -9.22 -17.92 -6.17
N TRP A 16 -8.88 -18.09 -7.44
CA TRP A 16 -7.80 -17.34 -8.09
C TRP A 16 -8.09 -15.84 -8.11
N GLY A 17 -9.36 -15.47 -8.25
CA GLY A 17 -9.78 -14.08 -8.31
C GLY A 17 -9.74 -13.35 -6.97
N ILE A 18 -10.13 -14.02 -5.89
CA ILE A 18 -10.11 -13.48 -4.53
C ILE A 18 -8.68 -13.19 -4.08
N GLY A 19 -7.72 -14.07 -4.39
CA GLY A 19 -6.31 -13.88 -4.02
C GLY A 19 -5.71 -12.61 -4.63
N ARG A 20 -6.04 -12.31 -5.89
CA ARG A 20 -5.56 -11.08 -6.55
C ARG A 20 -6.26 -9.82 -6.05
N SER A 21 -7.52 -9.93 -5.62
CA SER A 21 -8.29 -8.82 -5.04
C SER A 21 -7.73 -8.39 -3.68
N TRP A 22 -7.32 -9.36 -2.85
CA TRP A 22 -6.69 -9.11 -1.55
C TRP A 22 -5.40 -8.31 -1.67
N GLU A 23 -4.53 -8.65 -2.62
CA GLU A 23 -3.27 -7.94 -2.83
C GLU A 23 -3.48 -6.46 -3.21
N LEU A 24 -4.48 -6.16 -4.04
CA LEU A 24 -4.84 -4.79 -4.38
C LEU A 24 -5.39 -4.02 -3.17
N HIS A 25 -6.24 -4.65 -2.36
CA HIS A 25 -6.75 -4.06 -1.12
C HIS A 25 -5.63 -3.71 -0.14
N THR A 26 -4.69 -4.65 0.09
CA THR A 26 -3.54 -4.43 0.97
C THR A 26 -2.66 -3.30 0.44
N ARG A 27 -2.38 -3.27 -0.87
CA ARG A 27 -1.61 -2.20 -1.51
C ARG A 27 -2.23 -0.83 -1.29
N VAL A 28 -3.54 -0.69 -1.52
CA VAL A 28 -4.26 0.59 -1.31
C VAL A 28 -4.21 1.01 0.16
N GLY A 29 -4.36 0.07 1.09
CA GLY A 29 -4.25 0.35 2.53
C GLY A 29 -2.87 0.88 2.93
N LEU A 30 -1.81 0.20 2.48
CA LEU A 30 -0.42 0.60 2.75
C LEU A 30 -0.08 1.99 2.17
N LEU A 31 -0.48 2.25 0.92
CA LEU A 31 -0.27 3.57 0.30
C LEU A 31 -1.05 4.69 1.00
N THR A 32 -2.26 4.38 1.50
CA THR A 32 -3.05 5.36 2.27
C THR A 32 -2.39 5.69 3.60
N GLN A 33 -1.83 4.69 4.28
CA GLN A 33 -1.07 4.91 5.52
C GLN A 33 0.26 5.64 5.29
N LEU A 34 0.92 5.40 4.15
CA LEU A 34 2.09 6.16 3.73
C LEU A 34 1.76 7.64 3.52
N GLU A 35 0.67 7.93 2.81
CA GLU A 35 0.22 9.31 2.61
C GLU A 35 -0.08 10.00 3.94
N ALA A 36 -0.79 9.32 4.86
CA ALA A 36 -1.10 9.86 6.18
C ALA A 36 0.18 10.12 7.00
N LEU A 37 1.16 9.21 6.95
CA LEU A 37 2.46 9.38 7.60
C LEU A 37 3.21 10.59 7.04
N MET A 38 3.26 10.74 5.72
CA MET A 38 3.90 11.88 5.06
C MET A 38 3.26 13.21 5.45
N GLN A 39 1.92 13.27 5.48
CA GLN A 39 1.17 14.45 5.91
C GLN A 39 1.50 14.80 7.36
N TRP A 40 1.45 13.82 8.25
CA TRP A 40 1.76 14.00 9.67
C TRP A 40 3.20 14.48 9.90
N LEU A 41 4.17 13.88 9.20
CA LEU A 41 5.57 14.34 9.27
C LEU A 41 5.73 15.76 8.73
N MET A 42 5.04 16.11 7.64
CA MET A 42 5.11 17.46 7.06
C MET A 42 4.53 18.53 8.01
N THR A 43 3.56 18.17 8.85
CA THR A 43 3.03 19.06 9.89
C THR A 43 3.92 19.13 11.12
N GLU A 44 4.62 18.05 11.44
CA GLU A 44 5.37 17.94 12.71
C GLU A 44 6.84 18.41 12.56
N ILE A 45 7.52 18.10 11.45
CA ILE A 45 8.92 18.52 11.17
C ILE A 45 9.18 20.02 11.34
N PRO A 46 8.30 20.96 10.90
CA PRO A 46 8.53 22.38 11.07
C PRO A 46 8.41 22.88 12.52
N TYR A 47 7.64 22.17 13.36
CA TYR A 47 7.23 22.63 14.70
C TYR A 47 7.86 21.82 15.85
N SER A 48 8.33 20.60 15.57
CA SER A 48 8.89 19.71 16.59
C SER A 48 10.40 19.91 16.69
N ALA A 49 10.88 20.30 17.87
CA ALA A 49 12.29 20.20 18.24
C ALA A 49 12.74 18.75 18.53
N ARG A 50 11.86 17.76 18.26
CA ARG A 50 12.08 16.35 18.55
C ARG A 50 12.90 15.67 17.45
N PRO A 51 13.85 14.79 17.82
CA PRO A 51 14.63 14.05 16.85
C PRO A 51 13.74 13.06 16.06
N LEU A 52 14.06 12.83 14.79
CA LEU A 52 13.32 11.96 13.87
C LEU A 52 12.94 10.56 14.42
N PRO A 53 13.80 9.86 15.21
CA PRO A 53 13.44 8.57 15.81
C PRO A 53 12.24 8.65 16.75
N GLU A 54 12.08 9.75 17.49
CA GLU A 54 10.93 9.94 18.38
C GLU A 54 9.65 10.17 17.59
N LEU A 55 9.74 10.91 16.48
CA LEU A 55 8.61 11.12 15.57
C LEU A 55 8.15 9.80 14.96
N ILE A 56 9.09 8.97 14.51
CA ILE A 56 8.75 7.64 13.96
C ILE A 56 8.10 6.77 15.04
N ARG A 57 8.60 6.75 16.28
CA ARG A 57 7.97 5.99 17.39
C ARG A 57 6.60 6.52 17.80
N ALA A 58 6.36 7.82 17.69
CA ALA A 58 5.07 8.42 18.02
C ALA A 58 3.98 8.07 17.00
N SER A 59 4.36 7.73 15.76
CA SER A 59 3.44 7.34 14.72
C SER A 59 3.07 5.86 14.79
N ASN A 60 1.79 5.54 14.81
CA ASN A 60 1.27 4.16 14.82
C ASN A 60 1.11 3.58 13.40
N SER A 61 1.87 4.07 12.42
CA SER A 61 1.85 3.48 11.07
C SER A 61 2.55 2.11 11.08
N PRO A 62 2.15 1.14 10.24
CA PRO A 62 2.83 -0.16 10.21
C PRO A 62 4.29 -0.04 9.79
N PHE A 63 4.62 0.94 8.94
CA PHE A 63 6.00 1.23 8.56
C PHE A 63 6.84 1.70 9.74
N CYS A 64 6.28 2.56 10.58
CA CYS A 64 6.95 3.05 11.77
C CYS A 64 7.15 1.98 12.83
N ARG A 65 6.13 1.12 13.04
CA ARG A 65 6.21 -0.02 13.96
C ARG A 65 7.30 -1.01 13.52
N GLU A 66 7.26 -1.40 12.25
CA GLU A 66 8.24 -2.30 11.65
C GLU A 66 9.66 -1.72 11.68
N ALA A 67 9.81 -0.40 11.48
CA ALA A 67 11.10 0.27 11.58
C ALA A 67 11.61 0.37 13.03
N ALA A 68 10.72 0.55 14.01
CA ALA A 68 11.08 0.67 15.42
C ALA A 68 11.56 -0.67 16.02
N GLU A 69 11.20 -1.80 15.42
CA GLU A 69 11.63 -3.15 15.81
C GLU A 69 13.03 -3.51 15.29
N GLU A 70 13.61 -2.73 14.36
CA GLU A 70 14.94 -3.01 13.80
C GLU A 70 16.07 -2.78 14.82
N PRO A 71 17.00 -3.75 14.98
CA PRO A 71 18.20 -3.60 15.79
C PRO A 71 19.20 -2.65 15.10
N GLY A 72 18.94 -1.35 15.21
CA GLY A 72 19.68 -0.30 14.52
C GLY A 72 18.88 1.00 14.36
N PHE A 73 17.59 0.98 14.70
CA PHE A 73 16.70 2.13 14.58
C PHE A 73 17.22 3.42 15.24
N CYS A 74 17.85 3.31 16.42
CA CYS A 74 18.39 4.49 17.12
C CYS A 74 19.63 5.08 16.44
N THR A 75 20.34 4.28 15.63
CA THR A 75 21.58 4.69 14.94
C THR A 75 21.29 5.18 13.53
N ASP A 76 20.41 4.49 12.80
CA ASP A 76 19.95 4.88 11.47
C ASP A 76 18.42 4.71 11.33
N PRO A 77 17.64 5.70 11.80
CA PRO A 77 16.18 5.64 11.72
C PRO A 77 15.67 5.67 10.27
N CYS A 78 16.39 6.32 9.36
CA CYS A 78 16.02 6.42 7.95
C CYS A 78 16.24 5.09 7.23
N GLY A 79 17.37 4.43 7.46
CA GLY A 79 17.66 3.10 6.93
C GLY A 79 16.69 2.04 7.47
N ALA A 80 16.38 2.07 8.76
CA ALA A 80 15.37 1.19 9.35
C ALA A 80 13.98 1.39 8.72
N LEU A 81 13.60 2.64 8.48
CA LEU A 81 12.35 2.97 7.78
C LEU A 81 12.36 2.45 6.34
N ALA A 82 13.44 2.67 5.59
CA ALA A 82 13.59 2.16 4.22
C ALA A 82 13.51 0.62 4.16
N GLY A 83 14.12 -0.06 5.14
CA GLY A 83 14.04 -1.52 5.30
C GLY A 83 12.61 -2.01 5.55
N ALA A 84 11.88 -1.34 6.45
CA ALA A 84 10.47 -1.62 6.71
C ALA A 84 9.61 -1.46 5.43
N GLY A 85 9.84 -0.41 4.65
CA GLY A 85 9.17 -0.21 3.36
C GLY A 85 9.45 -1.34 2.36
N ALA A 86 10.70 -1.82 2.28
CA ALA A 86 11.07 -2.92 1.41
C ALA A 86 10.39 -4.25 1.77
N ARG A 87 10.16 -4.50 3.07
CA ARG A 87 9.45 -5.68 3.58
C ARG A 87 7.93 -5.61 3.38
N LEU A 88 7.32 -4.46 3.67
CA LEU A 88 5.86 -4.30 3.65
C LEU A 88 5.30 -4.09 2.25
N LEU A 89 5.99 -3.33 1.39
CA LEU A 89 5.54 -3.06 0.03
C LEU A 89 5.98 -4.22 -0.88
N ARG A 90 5.05 -4.74 -1.70
CA ARG A 90 5.35 -5.81 -2.67
C ARG A 90 5.70 -5.26 -4.06
N VAL A 91 5.14 -4.10 -4.41
CA VAL A 91 5.30 -3.49 -5.73
C VAL A 91 6.60 -2.68 -5.77
N GLN A 92 7.45 -2.97 -6.76
CA GLN A 92 8.77 -2.32 -6.91
C GLN A 92 8.68 -0.80 -6.99
N LYS A 93 7.74 -0.25 -7.77
CA LYS A 93 7.52 1.20 -7.87
C LYS A 93 7.18 1.85 -6.52
N ASP A 94 6.39 1.17 -5.69
CA ASP A 94 6.01 1.68 -4.38
C ASP A 94 7.20 1.61 -3.41
N ARG A 95 8.04 0.57 -3.50
CA ARG A 95 9.30 0.47 -2.74
C ARG A 95 10.27 1.59 -3.07
N GLU A 96 10.44 1.90 -4.36
CA GLU A 96 11.31 2.99 -4.81
C GLU A 96 10.82 4.33 -4.27
N LEU A 97 9.52 4.60 -4.40
CA LEU A 97 8.90 5.80 -3.83
C LEU A 97 9.13 5.90 -2.32
N PHE A 98 8.93 4.79 -1.59
CA PHE A 98 9.12 4.77 -0.14
C PHE A 98 10.59 4.97 0.25
N ARG A 99 11.53 4.36 -0.49
CA ARG A 99 12.97 4.54 -0.28
C ARG A 99 13.38 5.99 -0.52
N ASP A 100 12.89 6.60 -1.58
CA ASP A 100 13.17 8.01 -1.90
C ASP A 100 12.63 8.94 -0.80
N PHE A 101 11.46 8.62 -0.25
CA PHE A 101 10.90 9.30 0.91
C PHE A 101 11.79 9.17 2.15
N ALA A 102 12.21 7.95 2.50
CA ALA A 102 13.04 7.68 3.67
C ALA A 102 14.42 8.36 3.55
N ALA A 103 15.03 8.34 2.36
CA ALA A 103 16.29 9.04 2.09
C ALA A 103 16.14 10.56 2.22
N GLY A 104 15.01 11.11 1.77
CA GLY A 104 14.70 12.54 1.87
C GLY A 104 14.58 13.05 3.31
N LEU A 105 14.25 12.18 4.27
CA LEU A 105 14.12 12.55 5.68
C LEU A 105 15.47 12.79 6.38
N GLY A 106 16.57 12.26 5.86
CA GLY A 106 17.89 12.36 6.50
C GLY A 106 18.90 13.26 5.79
N ALA A 107 18.62 13.70 4.55
CA ALA A 107 19.66 14.20 3.64
C ALA A 107 19.74 15.72 3.45
N SER A 108 18.73 16.50 3.86
CA SER A 108 18.63 17.92 3.48
C SER A 108 18.07 18.79 4.62
N GLY A 109 18.45 20.07 4.67
CA GLY A 109 17.89 21.05 5.61
C GLY A 109 16.36 21.15 5.52
N THR A 110 15.72 21.69 6.57
CA THR A 110 14.26 21.63 6.81
C THR A 110 13.42 22.07 5.60
N GLU A 111 13.77 23.16 4.91
CA GLU A 111 13.04 23.61 3.71
C GLU A 111 13.17 22.66 2.52
N GLY A 112 14.37 22.12 2.29
CA GLY A 112 14.63 21.14 1.23
C GLY A 112 13.95 19.79 1.52
N GLN A 113 13.94 19.38 2.78
CA GLN A 113 13.24 18.19 3.26
C GLN A 113 11.73 18.31 3.04
N LEU A 114 11.13 19.47 3.35
CA LEU A 114 9.71 19.74 3.11
C LEU A 114 9.36 19.75 1.62
N GLY A 115 10.22 20.32 0.77
CA GLY A 115 10.07 20.27 -0.69
C GLY A 115 10.07 18.84 -1.22
N HIS A 116 11.03 18.03 -0.78
CA HIS A 116 11.13 16.62 -1.16
C HIS A 116 9.95 15.79 -0.65
N LEU A 117 9.50 16.02 0.58
CA LEU A 117 8.30 15.41 1.16
C LEU A 117 7.05 15.72 0.34
N ARG A 118 6.85 16.98 -0.07
CA ARG A 118 5.71 17.38 -0.91
C ARG A 118 5.72 16.67 -2.26
N LEU A 119 6.88 16.54 -2.89
CA LEU A 119 7.01 15.82 -4.16
C LEU A 119 6.72 14.32 -3.99
N CYS A 120 7.28 13.70 -2.95
CA CYS A 120 7.01 12.29 -2.65
C CYS A 120 5.54 12.04 -2.34
N MET A 121 4.89 12.94 -1.60
CA MET A 121 3.46 12.87 -1.30
C MET A 121 2.59 13.01 -2.55
N ALA A 122 2.96 13.88 -3.49
CA ALA A 122 2.26 13.98 -4.78
C ALA A 122 2.34 12.67 -5.58
N ARG A 123 3.53 12.04 -5.65
CA ARG A 123 3.72 10.73 -6.29
C ARG A 123 2.95 9.62 -5.57
N ALA A 124 2.94 9.60 -4.24
CA ALA A 124 2.18 8.65 -3.45
C ALA A 124 0.68 8.73 -3.74
N ARG A 125 0.13 9.95 -3.85
CA ARG A 125 -1.26 10.19 -4.23
C ARG A 125 -1.59 9.68 -5.63
N GLN A 126 -0.68 9.87 -6.59
CA GLN A 126 -0.86 9.32 -7.94
C GLN A 126 -0.91 7.79 -7.92
N HIS A 127 0.07 7.13 -7.28
CA HIS A 127 0.10 5.67 -7.16
C HIS A 127 -1.14 5.11 -6.44
N LEU A 128 -1.61 5.81 -5.42
CA LEU A 128 -2.80 5.45 -4.67
C LEU A 128 -4.07 5.60 -5.53
N THR A 129 -4.15 6.62 -6.37
CA THR A 129 -5.28 6.82 -7.30
C THR A 129 -5.30 5.69 -8.34
N GLU A 130 -4.16 5.39 -8.95
CA GLU A 130 -4.02 4.26 -9.88
C GLU A 130 -4.39 2.92 -9.23
N ALA A 131 -3.95 2.68 -7.99
CA ALA A 131 -4.27 1.46 -7.25
C ALA A 131 -5.78 1.35 -6.95
N ARG A 132 -6.44 2.46 -6.60
CA ARG A 132 -7.90 2.52 -6.37
C ARG A 132 -8.69 2.32 -7.66
N GLU A 133 -8.22 2.88 -8.78
CA GLU A 133 -8.85 2.66 -10.09
C GLU A 133 -8.76 1.19 -10.51
N ALA A 134 -7.57 0.59 -10.41
CA ALA A 134 -7.37 -0.83 -10.68
C ALA A 134 -8.27 -1.72 -9.80
N GLN A 135 -8.44 -1.35 -8.53
CA GLN A 135 -9.33 -2.07 -7.61
C GLN A 135 -10.81 -1.95 -8.03
N ARG A 136 -11.25 -0.75 -8.41
CA ARG A 136 -12.63 -0.49 -8.87
C ARG A 136 -12.93 -1.23 -10.17
N GLU A 137 -12.02 -1.20 -11.12
CA GLU A 137 -12.16 -1.91 -12.39
C GLU A 137 -12.26 -3.41 -12.17
N ARG A 138 -11.41 -3.98 -11.31
CA ARG A 138 -11.49 -5.40 -10.92
C ARG A 138 -12.83 -5.75 -10.28
N SER A 139 -13.31 -4.93 -9.34
CA SER A 139 -14.62 -5.14 -8.71
C SER A 139 -15.75 -5.19 -9.75
N ARG A 140 -15.76 -4.28 -10.72
CA ARG A 140 -16.74 -4.28 -11.82
C ARG A 140 -16.66 -5.53 -12.68
N LEU A 141 -15.45 -6.00 -13.00
CA LEU A 141 -15.25 -7.23 -13.76
C LEU A 141 -15.77 -8.46 -13.00
N TYR A 142 -15.55 -8.56 -11.68
CA TYR A 142 -16.08 -9.67 -10.88
C TYR A 142 -17.61 -9.66 -10.80
N ILE A 143 -18.23 -8.48 -10.65
CA ILE A 143 -19.69 -8.34 -10.67
C ILE A 143 -20.24 -8.78 -12.03
N GLY A 144 -19.63 -8.34 -13.13
CA GLY A 144 -20.02 -8.75 -14.49
C GLY A 144 -19.88 -10.25 -14.72
N LEU A 145 -18.78 -10.86 -14.26
CA LEU A 145 -18.58 -12.30 -14.34
C LEU A 145 -19.64 -13.06 -13.53
N GLY A 146 -19.97 -12.59 -12.33
CA GLY A 146 -20.99 -13.20 -11.47
C GLY A 146 -22.39 -13.17 -12.09
N VAL A 147 -22.76 -12.08 -12.77
CA VAL A 147 -24.05 -11.95 -13.46
C VAL A 147 -24.13 -12.91 -14.65
N LEU A 148 -23.09 -12.95 -15.50
CA LEU A 148 -23.02 -13.90 -16.62
C LEU A 148 -23.07 -15.35 -16.12
N PHE A 149 -22.43 -15.61 -14.99
CA PHE A 149 -22.43 -16.93 -14.37
C PHE A 149 -23.81 -17.32 -13.82
N GLY A 150 -24.48 -16.42 -13.10
CA GLY A 150 -25.84 -16.64 -12.59
C GLY A 150 -26.85 -16.91 -13.71
N LEU A 151 -26.75 -16.18 -14.82
CA LEU A 151 -27.54 -16.42 -16.02
C LEU A 151 -27.26 -17.79 -16.64
N GLY A 152 -25.98 -18.15 -16.80
CA GLY A 152 -25.59 -19.45 -17.34
C GLY A 152 -26.09 -20.62 -16.48
N ALA A 153 -25.99 -20.50 -15.15
CA ALA A 153 -26.50 -21.51 -14.22
C ALA A 153 -28.03 -21.64 -14.29
N TRP A 154 -28.75 -20.53 -14.41
CA TRP A 154 -30.21 -20.52 -14.57
C TRP A 154 -30.66 -21.25 -15.85
N VAL A 155 -29.99 -20.99 -16.98
CA VAL A 155 -30.26 -21.67 -18.26
C VAL A 155 -29.93 -23.16 -18.20
N LEU A 156 -28.95 -23.57 -17.38
CA LEU A 156 -28.56 -24.97 -17.23
C LEU A 156 -29.47 -25.76 -16.28
N LEU A 157 -30.23 -25.04 -15.45
CA LEU A 157 -31.13 -25.61 -14.45
C LEU A 157 -32.56 -25.79 -14.98
N ILE A 158 -32.89 -25.14 -16.10
CA ILE A 158 -34.13 -25.30 -16.86
C ILE A 158 -34.01 -26.42 -17.90
#